data_AF-A0AAJ6B588-F1
#
_entry.id   AF-A0AAJ6B588-F1
#
_cell.length_a   1.000
_cell.length_b   1.000
_cell.length_c   1.000
_cell.angle_alpha   90.00
_cell.angle_beta   90.00
_cell.angle_gamma   90.00
#
_symmetry.space_group_name_H-M   'P 1'
#
loop_
_entity.id
_entity.type
_entity.pdbx_description
1 polymer ?
#
loop_
_entity_poly.entity_id
_entity_poly.type
_entity_poly.pdbx_seq_one_letter_code
_entity_poly.pdbx_strand_id
1 'polypeptide(L)'
;MEDLRQLVKSMSGAEKRYFTVFSNALNKGGEETNYRKLYESLTSNESEVSEINSSKSKQVYTTAKKQLFGNILKSMRAYYQHKSPEIIIQNQLSEIEILYHLNLPQQSMLILQKAYALAGEHEKFGLQLQILDWERRLAIVLDNPLRQNSEIRKEEGTILLKLTQTLEMENIFSDAKELKKQYGYVKGKTKDNLELETIKAPGMPALNECRSHKATFYYHFIHALYYWMIFDHRKAYEYSQKLLEINIDAVPPSDYIDGILEHVTSCVCLGKFNDALIGLKVTASAIEEQKLHQSKALAFKQFYYQASYQIIIYNYTGNVVELHNTIKWVEEELEKLKDQIPFEARQVINGNLMNAYLGLGDWKKVNELWNSLFRKQSKQIRRDIYDDLYLFRLFNLIQNKTYALIPSKAKAAYRYYLQVSDEGSKTDFAMEMQLADIFDQEYDLEHKPTRIRVLTQARKIIKQYLKNLKGLSGFQEHYTFYAIWIESLISEIPFSEAAKDWYEAFKK
;
A
#
# COMPACT_ATOMS: atom_id res chain seq x y z
N MET A 1 -12.61 -25.07 14.02
CA MET A 1 -13.84 -24.30 14.32
C MET A 1 -13.64 -22.88 13.87
N GLU A 2 -12.49 -22.31 14.24
CA GLU A 2 -12.07 -20.98 13.81
C GLU A 2 -12.12 -20.81 12.30
N ASP A 3 -11.53 -21.72 11.51
CA ASP A 3 -11.47 -21.57 10.05
C ASP A 3 -12.84 -21.49 9.37
N LEU A 4 -13.80 -22.32 9.80
CA LEU A 4 -15.17 -22.33 9.24
C LEU A 4 -15.97 -21.10 9.69
N ARG A 5 -15.78 -20.69 10.95
CA ARG A 5 -16.41 -19.47 11.49
C ARG A 5 -15.84 -18.24 10.80
N GLN A 6 -14.54 -18.22 10.55
CA GLN A 6 -13.83 -17.17 9.82
C GLN A 6 -14.33 -17.09 8.38
N LEU A 7 -14.49 -18.24 7.69
CA LEU A 7 -15.06 -18.29 6.34
C LEU A 7 -16.47 -17.69 6.29
N VAL A 8 -17.38 -18.14 7.17
CA VAL A 8 -18.76 -17.60 7.23
C VAL A 8 -18.76 -16.11 7.60
N LYS A 9 -17.86 -15.67 8.47
CA LYS A 9 -17.71 -14.26 8.86
C LYS A 9 -17.13 -13.40 7.74
N SER A 10 -16.26 -13.96 6.89
CA SER A 10 -15.66 -13.23 5.76
C SER A 10 -16.62 -13.04 4.58
N MET A 11 -17.67 -13.85 4.48
CA MET A 11 -18.69 -13.70 3.44
C MET A 11 -19.52 -12.43 3.65
N SER A 12 -19.71 -11.67 2.58
CA SER A 12 -20.64 -10.56 2.48
C SER A 12 -22.10 -11.00 2.61
N GLY A 13 -23.01 -10.06 2.86
CA GLY A 13 -24.45 -10.35 2.91
C GLY A 13 -24.99 -10.96 1.61
N ALA A 14 -24.48 -10.51 0.45
CA ALA A 14 -24.85 -11.05 -0.85
C ALA A 14 -24.39 -12.50 -1.04
N GLU A 15 -23.16 -12.83 -0.63
CA GLU A 15 -22.62 -14.19 -0.68
C GLU A 15 -23.37 -15.14 0.26
N LYS A 16 -23.70 -14.68 1.47
CA LYS A 16 -24.51 -15.44 2.43
C LYS A 16 -25.89 -15.74 1.86
N ARG A 17 -26.55 -14.73 1.27
CA ARG A 17 -27.85 -14.91 0.60
C ARG A 17 -27.77 -15.89 -0.56
N TYR A 18 -26.73 -15.79 -1.38
CA TYR A 18 -26.50 -16.71 -2.49
C TYR A 18 -26.32 -18.15 -1.99
N PHE A 19 -25.52 -18.37 -0.93
CA PHE A 19 -25.35 -19.68 -0.32
C PHE A 19 -26.66 -20.26 0.25
N THR A 20 -27.51 -19.43 0.88
CA THR A 20 -28.82 -19.86 1.35
C THR A 20 -29.70 -20.37 0.18
N VAL A 21 -29.72 -19.68 -0.95
CA VAL A 21 -30.44 -20.13 -2.15
C VAL A 21 -29.83 -21.42 -2.73
N PHE A 22 -28.50 -21.47 -2.81
CA PHE A 22 -27.77 -22.64 -3.31
C PHE A 22 -28.02 -23.89 -2.45
N SER A 23 -27.97 -23.76 -1.12
CA SER A 23 -28.23 -24.87 -0.19
C SER A 23 -29.69 -25.32 -0.19
N ASN A 24 -30.66 -24.41 -0.40
CA ASN A 24 -32.06 -24.77 -0.65
C ASN A 24 -32.19 -25.70 -1.87
N ALA A 25 -31.52 -25.38 -2.97
CA ALA A 25 -31.59 -26.16 -4.20
C ALA A 25 -30.97 -27.57 -4.05
N LEU A 26 -29.99 -27.74 -3.16
CA LEU A 26 -29.40 -29.04 -2.84
C LEU A 26 -30.31 -29.92 -1.96
N ASN A 27 -31.16 -29.32 -1.13
CA ASN A 27 -32.01 -30.02 -0.17
C ASN A 27 -33.41 -30.31 -0.74
N LYS A 28 -33.50 -31.03 -1.86
CA LYS A 28 -34.77 -31.41 -2.50
C LYS A 28 -35.64 -32.43 -1.71
N GLY A 29 -35.12 -32.97 -0.60
CA GLY A 29 -35.75 -34.03 0.21
C GLY A 29 -36.56 -33.56 1.43
N GLY A 30 -36.78 -32.26 1.61
CA GLY A 30 -37.66 -31.71 2.65
C GLY A 30 -37.09 -31.65 4.08
N GLU A 31 -36.24 -32.59 4.48
CA GLU A 31 -35.60 -32.54 5.80
C GLU A 31 -34.37 -31.62 5.85
N GLU A 32 -34.30 -30.84 6.93
CA GLU A 32 -33.22 -29.91 7.15
C GLU A 32 -31.92 -30.63 7.57
N THR A 33 -30.94 -30.63 6.66
CA THR A 33 -29.65 -31.29 6.84
C THR A 33 -28.82 -30.71 8.00
N ASN A 34 -28.05 -31.55 8.71
CA ASN A 34 -27.20 -31.12 9.83
C ASN A 34 -26.20 -30.00 9.49
N TYR A 35 -25.70 -29.93 8.25
CA TYR A 35 -24.77 -28.88 7.83
C TYR A 35 -25.45 -27.51 7.70
N ARG A 36 -26.76 -27.47 7.46
CA ARG A 36 -27.56 -26.24 7.34
C ARG A 36 -27.88 -25.66 8.71
N LYS A 37 -28.32 -26.49 9.65
CA LYS A 37 -28.46 -26.12 11.07
C LYS A 37 -27.17 -25.51 11.60
N LEU A 38 -26.03 -26.10 11.23
CA LEU A 38 -24.70 -25.56 11.57
C LEU A 38 -24.42 -24.21 10.91
N TYR A 39 -24.81 -24.00 9.64
CA TYR A 39 -24.66 -22.72 8.95
C TYR A 39 -25.49 -21.62 9.61
N GLU A 40 -26.78 -21.90 9.88
CA GLU A 40 -27.70 -20.96 10.51
C GLU A 40 -27.15 -20.51 11.87
N SER A 41 -26.75 -21.46 12.73
CA SER A 41 -26.06 -21.20 14.01
C SER A 41 -24.80 -20.35 13.87
N LEU A 42 -23.99 -20.56 12.82
CA LEU A 42 -22.78 -19.75 12.57
C LEU A 42 -23.11 -18.32 12.08
N THR A 43 -24.28 -18.10 11.50
CA THR A 43 -24.71 -16.78 10.99
C THR A 43 -25.42 -15.92 12.03
N SER A 44 -26.13 -16.49 13.00
CA SER A 44 -26.93 -15.74 13.98
C SER A 44 -26.13 -15.03 15.08
N ASN A 45 -24.81 -15.21 15.17
CA ASN A 45 -23.96 -14.70 16.28
C ASN A 45 -24.38 -15.12 17.70
N GLU A 46 -25.52 -15.79 17.87
CA GLU A 46 -25.97 -16.32 19.15
C GLU A 46 -25.15 -17.54 19.57
N SER A 47 -24.99 -17.68 20.88
CA SER A 47 -24.30 -18.75 21.57
C SER A 47 -25.02 -20.12 21.47
N GLU A 48 -25.78 -20.38 20.41
CA GLU A 48 -26.40 -21.68 20.09
C GLU A 48 -25.40 -22.67 19.45
N VAL A 49 -24.11 -22.50 19.74
CA VAL A 49 -23.10 -23.54 19.49
C VAL A 49 -23.35 -24.76 20.40
N SER A 50 -24.25 -24.65 21.38
CA SER A 50 -24.53 -25.66 22.40
C SER A 50 -25.33 -26.86 21.91
N GLU A 51 -26.33 -26.72 21.02
CA GLU A 51 -27.27 -27.83 20.75
C GLU A 51 -26.73 -28.92 19.80
N ILE A 52 -25.91 -28.54 18.81
CA ILE A 52 -25.23 -29.54 17.93
C ILE A 52 -24.05 -30.20 18.66
N ASN A 53 -23.47 -29.51 19.65
CA ASN A 53 -22.38 -30.05 20.47
C ASN A 53 -22.87 -31.00 21.58
N SER A 54 -24.11 -30.87 22.05
CA SER A 54 -24.59 -31.58 23.25
C SER A 54 -25.34 -32.89 22.97
N SER A 55 -25.86 -33.12 21.76
CA SER A 55 -26.84 -34.21 21.52
C SER A 55 -26.53 -35.21 20.40
N LYS A 56 -25.53 -34.98 19.53
CA LYS A 56 -25.21 -35.88 18.40
C LYS A 56 -23.76 -36.35 18.43
N SER A 57 -23.50 -37.57 17.95
CA SER A 57 -22.16 -38.17 17.96
C SER A 57 -21.14 -37.24 17.28
N LYS A 58 -19.93 -37.16 17.84
CA LYS A 58 -18.79 -36.37 17.32
C LYS A 58 -18.54 -36.57 15.82
N GLN A 59 -18.92 -37.75 15.31
CA GLN A 59 -18.85 -38.12 13.89
C GLN A 59 -19.84 -37.34 13.01
N VAL A 60 -21.09 -37.16 13.46
CA VAL A 60 -22.13 -36.42 12.73
C VAL A 60 -21.71 -34.96 12.58
N TYR A 61 -21.17 -34.38 13.64
CA TYR A 61 -20.71 -33.00 13.63
C TYR A 61 -19.49 -32.77 12.73
N THR A 62 -18.51 -33.67 12.78
CA THR A 62 -17.33 -33.61 11.90
C THR A 62 -17.73 -33.72 10.43
N THR A 63 -18.68 -34.61 10.13
CA THR A 63 -19.25 -34.77 8.79
C THR A 63 -19.99 -33.51 8.34
N ALA A 64 -20.84 -32.94 9.20
CA ALA A 64 -21.58 -31.72 8.91
C ALA A 64 -20.65 -30.53 8.62
N LYS A 65 -19.52 -30.41 9.35
CA LYS A 65 -18.50 -29.39 9.07
C LYS A 65 -17.87 -29.55 7.69
N LYS A 66 -17.41 -30.76 7.36
CA LYS A 66 -16.78 -31.05 6.07
C LYS A 66 -17.76 -30.78 4.91
N GLN A 67 -19.03 -31.19 5.09
CA GLN A 67 -20.10 -30.92 4.13
C GLN A 67 -20.39 -29.41 4.00
N LEU A 68 -20.52 -28.68 5.12
CA LEU A 68 -20.77 -27.24 5.09
C LEU A 68 -19.65 -26.50 4.36
N PHE A 69 -18.40 -26.76 4.74
CA PHE A 69 -17.24 -26.15 4.10
C PHE A 69 -17.21 -26.43 2.59
N GLY A 70 -17.38 -27.71 2.19
CA GLY A 70 -17.41 -28.09 0.79
C GLY A 70 -18.56 -27.45 0.01
N ASN A 71 -19.75 -27.37 0.61
CA ASN A 71 -20.91 -26.73 -0.03
C ASN A 71 -20.76 -25.22 -0.15
N ILE A 72 -20.18 -24.55 0.86
CA ILE A 72 -19.84 -23.13 0.77
C ILE A 72 -18.88 -22.91 -0.39
N LEU A 73 -17.79 -23.67 -0.49
CA LEU A 73 -16.83 -23.52 -1.59
C LEU A 73 -17.44 -23.79 -2.96
N LYS A 74 -18.32 -24.79 -3.09
CA LYS A 74 -19.06 -25.05 -4.34
C LYS A 74 -19.96 -23.87 -4.72
N SER A 75 -20.69 -23.33 -3.74
CA SER A 75 -21.53 -22.16 -3.94
C SER A 75 -20.70 -20.94 -4.32
N MET A 76 -19.59 -20.69 -3.65
CA MET A 76 -18.71 -19.55 -3.95
C MET A 76 -18.08 -19.69 -5.33
N ARG A 77 -17.71 -20.89 -5.77
CA ARG A 77 -17.24 -21.13 -7.14
C ARG A 77 -18.30 -20.74 -8.18
N ALA A 78 -19.55 -21.14 -7.96
CA ALA A 78 -20.65 -20.76 -8.85
C ALA A 78 -20.94 -19.25 -8.79
N TYR A 79 -20.85 -18.63 -7.61
CA TYR A 79 -21.04 -17.19 -7.43
C TYR A 79 -19.98 -16.36 -8.16
N TYR A 80 -18.72 -16.81 -8.17
CA TYR A 80 -17.59 -16.09 -8.74
C TYR A 80 -17.19 -16.54 -10.16
N GLN A 81 -17.97 -17.39 -10.81
CA GLN A 81 -17.62 -18.01 -12.10
C GLN A 81 -17.34 -17.02 -13.25
N HIS A 82 -17.76 -15.76 -13.11
CA HIS A 82 -17.49 -14.67 -14.06
C HIS A 82 -16.76 -13.48 -13.43
N LYS A 83 -16.15 -13.65 -12.24
CA LYS A 83 -15.55 -12.53 -11.49
C LYS A 83 -14.17 -12.12 -11.99
N SER A 84 -13.38 -13.06 -12.52
CA SER A 84 -12.06 -12.76 -13.06
C SER A 84 -11.84 -13.44 -14.42
N PRO A 85 -11.05 -12.84 -15.32
CA PRO A 85 -10.68 -13.45 -16.59
C PRO A 85 -10.07 -14.84 -16.40
N GLU A 86 -9.26 -15.02 -15.36
CA GLU A 86 -8.63 -16.30 -15.03
C GLU A 86 -9.62 -17.40 -14.70
N ILE A 87 -10.66 -17.10 -13.90
CA ILE A 87 -11.73 -18.06 -13.61
C ILE A 87 -12.52 -18.37 -14.89
N ILE A 88 -12.83 -17.35 -15.70
CA ILE A 88 -13.56 -17.53 -16.97
C ILE A 88 -12.78 -18.46 -17.90
N ILE A 89 -11.48 -18.24 -18.08
CA ILE A 89 -10.63 -19.06 -18.96
C ILE A 89 -10.52 -20.50 -18.42
N GLN A 90 -10.35 -20.69 -17.11
CA GLN A 90 -10.30 -22.04 -16.51
C GLN A 90 -11.63 -22.80 -16.68
N ASN A 91 -12.77 -22.11 -16.55
CA ASN A 91 -14.08 -22.69 -16.82
C ASN A 91 -14.21 -23.08 -18.30
N GLN A 92 -13.79 -22.21 -19.22
CA GLN A 92 -13.77 -22.49 -20.66
C GLN A 92 -12.86 -23.68 -21.01
N LEU A 93 -11.69 -23.82 -20.39
CA LEU A 93 -10.82 -25.00 -20.53
C LEU A 93 -11.53 -26.29 -20.09
N SER A 94 -12.27 -26.22 -18.98
CA SER A 94 -13.07 -27.35 -18.48
C SER A 94 -14.21 -27.70 -19.45
N GLU A 95 -14.87 -26.69 -20.01
CA GLU A 95 -15.92 -26.86 -21.03
C GLU A 95 -15.37 -27.49 -22.31
N ILE A 96 -14.19 -27.07 -22.77
CA ILE A 96 -13.47 -27.63 -23.92
C ILE A 96 -13.21 -29.12 -23.73
N GLU A 97 -12.69 -29.51 -22.56
CA GLU A 97 -12.43 -30.90 -22.19
C GLU A 97 -13.72 -31.75 -22.19
N ILE A 98 -14.78 -31.24 -21.57
CA ILE A 98 -16.09 -31.92 -21.54
C ILE A 98 -16.63 -32.15 -22.95
N LEU A 99 -16.65 -31.11 -23.79
CA LEU A 99 -17.16 -31.20 -25.15
C LEU A 99 -16.30 -32.12 -26.02
N TYR A 100 -14.98 -32.11 -25.82
CA TYR A 100 -14.07 -33.04 -26.49
C TYR A 100 -14.43 -34.50 -26.16
N HIS A 101 -14.65 -34.83 -24.89
CA HIS A 101 -15.07 -36.17 -24.46
C HIS A 101 -16.47 -36.56 -24.94
N LEU A 102 -17.34 -35.59 -25.21
CA LEU A 102 -18.65 -35.81 -25.81
C LEU A 102 -18.60 -35.93 -27.35
N ASN A 103 -17.42 -35.96 -27.96
CA ASN A 103 -17.21 -35.96 -29.42
C ASN A 103 -17.83 -34.73 -30.11
N LEU A 104 -17.71 -33.55 -29.49
CA LEU A 104 -18.19 -32.27 -30.02
C LEU A 104 -17.02 -31.28 -30.29
N PRO A 105 -16.02 -31.65 -31.13
CA PRO A 105 -14.79 -30.89 -31.27
C PRO A 105 -14.98 -29.52 -31.95
N GLN A 106 -15.99 -29.35 -32.81
CA GLN A 106 -16.28 -28.06 -33.43
C GLN A 106 -16.77 -27.05 -32.38
N GLN A 107 -17.60 -27.49 -31.44
CA GLN A 107 -18.08 -26.67 -30.33
C GLN A 107 -16.93 -26.36 -29.36
N SER A 108 -16.05 -27.32 -29.06
CA SER A 108 -14.82 -27.08 -28.30
C SER A 108 -13.97 -25.98 -28.94
N MET A 109 -13.80 -26.00 -30.26
CA MET A 109 -12.99 -24.99 -30.97
C MET A 109 -13.54 -23.57 -30.84
N LEU A 110 -14.87 -23.39 -30.84
CA LEU A 110 -15.49 -22.07 -30.65
C LEU A 110 -15.23 -21.49 -29.25
N ILE A 111 -15.23 -22.34 -28.22
CA ILE A 111 -14.91 -21.93 -26.85
C ILE A 111 -13.41 -21.63 -26.74
N LEU A 112 -12.57 -22.45 -27.38
CA LEU A 112 -11.12 -22.28 -27.42
C LEU A 112 -10.72 -20.91 -27.96
N GLN A 113 -11.30 -20.47 -29.08
CA GLN A 113 -11.01 -19.15 -29.66
C GLN A 113 -11.33 -18.00 -28.71
N LYS A 114 -12.45 -18.08 -27.98
CA LYS A 114 -12.83 -17.08 -26.98
C LYS A 114 -11.86 -17.06 -25.81
N ALA A 115 -11.50 -18.25 -25.31
CA ALA A 115 -10.53 -18.39 -24.23
C ALA A 115 -9.16 -17.83 -24.62
N TYR A 116 -8.71 -18.12 -25.85
CA TYR A 116 -7.43 -17.65 -26.38
C TYR A 116 -7.38 -16.12 -26.50
N ALA A 117 -8.43 -15.50 -27.04
CA ALA A 117 -8.53 -14.04 -27.13
C ALA A 117 -8.48 -13.38 -25.74
N LEU A 118 -9.29 -13.86 -24.81
CA LEU A 118 -9.34 -13.35 -23.44
C LEU A 118 -8.00 -13.55 -22.70
N ALA A 119 -7.35 -14.70 -22.89
CA ALA A 119 -6.06 -14.97 -22.29
C ALA A 119 -4.94 -14.07 -22.85
N GLY A 120 -5.02 -13.70 -24.13
CA GLY A 120 -4.09 -12.76 -24.77
C GLY A 120 -4.28 -11.32 -24.30
N GLU A 121 -5.52 -10.85 -24.22
CA GLU A 121 -5.89 -9.52 -23.71
C GLU A 121 -5.37 -9.27 -22.28
N HIS A 122 -5.49 -10.28 -21.41
CA HIS A 122 -5.07 -10.21 -20.01
C HIS A 122 -3.66 -10.77 -19.73
N GLU A 123 -2.87 -11.04 -20.78
CA GLU A 123 -1.50 -11.58 -20.67
C GLU A 123 -1.39 -12.80 -19.72
N LYS A 124 -2.37 -13.71 -19.80
CA LYS A 124 -2.41 -14.96 -19.01
C LYS A 124 -1.60 -16.06 -19.71
N PHE A 125 -0.30 -15.82 -19.87
CA PHE A 125 0.61 -16.68 -20.65
C PHE A 125 0.54 -18.16 -20.28
N GLY A 126 0.49 -18.49 -18.99
CA GLY A 126 0.37 -19.89 -18.53
C GLY A 126 -0.93 -20.57 -18.97
N LEU A 127 -2.04 -19.82 -19.03
CA LEU A 127 -3.32 -20.33 -19.55
C LEU A 127 -3.32 -20.39 -21.08
N GLN A 128 -2.66 -19.43 -21.76
CA GLN A 128 -2.50 -19.51 -23.22
C GLN A 128 -1.77 -20.80 -23.63
N LEU A 129 -0.73 -21.22 -22.90
CA LEU A 129 -0.04 -22.49 -23.18
C LEU A 129 -0.98 -23.70 -23.02
N GLN A 130 -1.85 -23.71 -22.02
CA GLN A 130 -2.86 -24.78 -21.86
C GLN A 130 -3.90 -24.77 -22.99
N ILE A 131 -4.29 -23.58 -23.44
CA ILE A 131 -5.21 -23.41 -24.57
C ILE A 131 -4.58 -23.94 -25.86
N LEU A 132 -3.31 -23.63 -26.12
CA LEU A 132 -2.57 -24.15 -27.27
C LEU A 132 -2.41 -25.68 -27.22
N ASP A 133 -2.21 -26.26 -26.02
CA ASP A 133 -2.20 -27.72 -25.87
C ASP A 133 -3.54 -28.35 -26.28
N TRP A 134 -4.66 -27.76 -25.86
CA TRP A 134 -5.99 -28.19 -26.29
C TRP A 134 -6.21 -28.04 -27.80
N GLU A 135 -5.70 -26.97 -28.40
CA GLU A 135 -5.81 -26.78 -29.84
C GLU A 135 -5.11 -27.89 -30.62
N ARG A 136 -3.93 -28.33 -30.17
CA ARG A 136 -3.24 -29.48 -30.78
C ARG A 136 -4.05 -30.76 -30.68
N ARG A 137 -4.71 -31.01 -29.55
CA ARG A 137 -5.59 -32.17 -29.36
C ARG A 137 -6.80 -32.12 -30.30
N LEU A 138 -7.43 -30.95 -30.42
CA LEU A 138 -8.55 -30.75 -31.35
C LEU A 138 -8.12 -30.89 -32.81
N ALA A 139 -6.90 -30.46 -33.16
CA ALA A 139 -6.39 -30.55 -34.52
C ALA A 139 -6.21 -32.00 -35.02
N ILE A 140 -6.14 -32.99 -34.12
CA ILE A 140 -6.06 -34.41 -34.47
C ILE A 140 -7.43 -34.96 -34.90
N VAL A 141 -8.52 -34.43 -34.34
CA VAL A 141 -9.88 -34.97 -34.51
C VAL A 141 -10.77 -34.13 -35.43
N LEU A 142 -10.33 -32.92 -35.80
CA LEU A 142 -11.05 -32.03 -36.71
C LEU A 142 -10.62 -32.26 -38.15
N ASP A 143 -11.59 -32.29 -39.07
CA ASP A 143 -11.32 -32.39 -40.52
C ASP A 143 -10.54 -31.17 -41.05
N ASN A 144 -10.84 -29.99 -40.49
CA ASN A 144 -10.21 -28.72 -40.86
C ASN A 144 -9.73 -28.01 -39.59
N PRO A 145 -8.49 -28.29 -39.12
CA PRO A 145 -7.92 -27.63 -37.96
C PRO A 145 -7.67 -26.14 -38.23
N LEU A 146 -7.69 -25.33 -37.16
CA LEU A 146 -7.50 -23.88 -37.24
C LEU A 146 -6.09 -23.51 -37.72
N ARG A 147 -5.07 -24.19 -37.19
CA ARG A 147 -3.65 -23.92 -37.42
C ARG A 147 -2.85 -25.21 -37.54
N GLN A 148 -1.72 -25.15 -38.24
CA GLN A 148 -0.78 -26.26 -38.27
C GLN A 148 0.00 -26.37 -36.95
N ASN A 149 0.38 -27.59 -36.58
CA ASN A 149 1.15 -27.85 -35.36
C ASN A 149 2.51 -27.11 -35.34
N SER A 150 3.14 -26.85 -36.49
CA SER A 150 4.35 -26.02 -36.59
C SER A 150 4.12 -24.56 -36.16
N GLU A 151 2.97 -23.98 -36.51
CA GLU A 151 2.58 -22.63 -36.12
C GLU A 151 2.33 -22.55 -34.62
N ILE A 152 1.59 -23.53 -34.08
CA ILE A 152 1.32 -23.62 -32.63
C ILE A 152 2.64 -23.70 -31.85
N ARG A 153 3.58 -24.57 -32.25
CA ARG A 153 4.89 -24.69 -31.59
C ARG A 153 5.71 -23.40 -31.61
N LYS A 154 5.68 -22.67 -32.72
CA LYS A 154 6.40 -21.39 -32.83
C LYS A 154 5.83 -20.36 -31.87
N GLU A 155 4.51 -20.33 -31.73
CA GLU A 155 3.85 -19.45 -30.78
C GLU A 155 4.09 -19.86 -29.33
N GLU A 156 4.01 -21.15 -28.99
CA GLU A 156 4.34 -21.68 -27.66
C GLU A 156 5.73 -21.17 -27.22
N GLY A 157 6.73 -21.23 -28.10
CA GLY A 157 8.06 -20.69 -27.82
C GLY A 157 8.07 -19.19 -27.53
N THR A 158 7.25 -18.41 -28.24
CA THR A 158 7.13 -16.95 -28.02
C THR A 158 6.45 -16.64 -26.68
N ILE A 159 5.39 -17.37 -26.35
CA ILE A 159 4.65 -17.21 -25.08
C ILE A 159 5.52 -17.65 -23.91
N LEU A 160 6.29 -18.73 -24.04
CA LEU A 160 7.23 -19.18 -23.02
C LEU A 160 8.27 -18.10 -22.70
N LEU A 161 8.86 -17.44 -23.71
CA LEU A 161 9.79 -16.33 -23.49
C LEU A 161 9.14 -15.16 -22.72
N LYS A 162 7.88 -14.82 -23.04
CA LYS A 162 7.13 -13.78 -22.30
C LYS A 162 6.85 -14.19 -20.86
N LEU A 163 6.46 -15.45 -20.65
CA LEU A 163 6.16 -15.99 -19.32
C LEU A 163 7.42 -16.00 -18.45
N THR A 164 8.54 -16.52 -18.95
CA THR A 164 9.81 -16.56 -18.22
C THR A 164 10.26 -15.16 -17.81
N GLN A 165 10.30 -14.20 -18.74
CA GLN A 165 10.67 -12.82 -18.42
C GLN A 165 9.71 -12.19 -17.39
N THR A 166 8.40 -12.43 -17.51
CA THR A 166 7.42 -11.90 -16.56
C THR A 166 7.65 -12.45 -15.15
N LEU A 167 7.91 -13.75 -15.00
CA LEU A 167 8.20 -14.37 -13.70
C LEU A 167 9.51 -13.84 -13.09
N GLU A 168 10.55 -13.65 -13.90
CA GLU A 168 11.82 -13.04 -13.44
C GLU A 168 11.59 -11.62 -12.92
N MET A 169 10.80 -10.81 -13.64
CA MET A 169 10.46 -9.46 -13.24
C MET A 169 9.61 -9.43 -11.95
N GLU A 170 8.66 -10.34 -11.79
CA GLU A 170 7.86 -10.48 -10.57
C GLU A 170 8.73 -10.82 -9.35
N ASN A 171 9.73 -11.69 -9.52
CA ASN A 171 10.68 -12.03 -8.45
C ASN A 171 11.51 -10.80 -8.04
N ILE A 172 12.13 -10.11 -8.99
CA ILE A 172 12.91 -8.89 -8.72
C ILE A 172 12.03 -7.83 -8.06
N PHE A 173 10.77 -7.68 -8.51
CA PHE A 173 9.82 -6.76 -7.90
C PHE A 173 9.47 -7.14 -6.46
N SER A 174 9.27 -8.42 -6.17
CA SER A 174 9.03 -8.90 -4.82
C SER A 174 10.21 -8.58 -3.89
N ASP A 175 11.43 -8.84 -4.35
CA ASP A 175 12.66 -8.55 -3.61
C ASP A 175 12.81 -7.04 -3.38
N ALA A 176 12.58 -6.21 -4.41
CA ALA A 176 12.60 -4.75 -4.30
C ALA A 176 11.61 -4.22 -3.25
N LYS A 177 10.39 -4.80 -3.18
CA LYS A 177 9.40 -4.43 -2.17
C LYS A 177 9.85 -4.79 -0.75
N GLU A 178 10.43 -5.97 -0.56
CA GLU A 178 10.94 -6.39 0.75
C GLU A 178 12.12 -5.52 1.18
N LEU A 179 13.05 -5.20 0.28
CA LEU A 179 14.16 -4.27 0.52
C LEU A 179 13.65 -2.87 0.92
N LYS A 180 12.63 -2.35 0.23
CA LYS A 180 12.01 -1.06 0.57
C LYS A 180 11.43 -1.08 1.98
N LYS A 181 10.75 -2.15 2.35
CA LYS A 181 10.19 -2.35 3.70
C LYS A 181 11.28 -2.47 4.77
N GLN A 182 12.36 -3.16 4.45
CA GLN A 182 13.47 -3.41 5.38
C GLN A 182 14.32 -2.15 5.63
N TYR A 183 14.64 -1.40 4.58
CA TYR A 183 15.64 -0.34 4.64
C TYR A 183 15.09 1.08 4.52
N GLY A 184 13.95 1.28 3.84
CA GLY A 184 13.52 2.63 3.45
C GLY A 184 14.56 3.30 2.55
N TYR A 185 15.24 4.33 3.04
CA TYR A 185 16.30 5.00 2.29
C TYR A 185 17.66 4.31 2.46
N VAL A 186 18.43 4.21 1.38
CA VAL A 186 19.75 3.55 1.36
C VAL A 186 20.87 4.45 0.86
N LYS A 187 22.06 4.26 1.42
CA LYS A 187 23.31 4.95 1.05
C LYS A 187 24.50 3.98 1.15
N GLY A 188 25.64 4.37 0.58
CA GLY A 188 26.91 3.60 0.66
C GLY A 188 26.79 2.17 0.13
N LYS A 189 27.47 1.21 0.75
CA LYS A 189 27.50 -0.20 0.31
C LYS A 189 26.13 -0.86 0.20
N THR A 190 25.14 -0.44 0.99
CA THR A 190 23.75 -0.96 0.87
C THR A 190 23.11 -0.55 -0.44
N LYS A 191 23.44 0.64 -0.96
CA LYS A 191 22.96 1.08 -2.27
C LYS A 191 23.53 0.19 -3.38
N ASP A 192 24.81 -0.18 -3.30
CA ASP A 192 25.44 -1.02 -4.34
C ASP A 192 24.77 -2.41 -4.40
N ASN A 193 24.48 -3.01 -3.23
CA ASN A 193 23.72 -4.25 -3.15
C ASN A 193 22.29 -4.08 -3.69
N LEU A 194 21.59 -3.01 -3.28
CA LEU A 194 20.24 -2.72 -3.80
C LEU A 194 20.25 -2.62 -5.32
N GLU A 195 21.25 -1.98 -5.91
CA GLU A 195 21.35 -1.83 -7.36
C GLU A 195 21.49 -3.20 -8.06
N LEU A 196 22.34 -4.08 -7.53
CA LEU A 196 22.55 -5.45 -8.03
C LEU A 196 21.33 -6.36 -7.83
N GLU A 197 20.53 -6.15 -6.79
CA GLU A 197 19.31 -6.92 -6.53
C GLU A 197 18.08 -6.37 -7.29
N THR A 198 18.17 -5.18 -7.89
CA THR A 198 17.04 -4.54 -8.58
C THR A 198 17.35 -4.17 -10.03
N ILE A 199 17.75 -2.93 -10.31
CA ILE A 199 17.89 -2.39 -11.65
C ILE A 199 19.09 -2.95 -12.43
N LYS A 200 20.03 -3.63 -11.76
CA LYS A 200 21.14 -4.38 -12.36
C LYS A 200 21.07 -5.87 -12.06
N ALA A 201 19.91 -6.38 -11.63
CA ALA A 201 19.72 -7.80 -11.45
C ALA A 201 19.97 -8.55 -12.78
N PRO A 202 20.54 -9.77 -12.77
CA PRO A 202 20.80 -10.52 -13.99
C PRO A 202 19.57 -10.73 -14.90
N GLY A 203 18.36 -10.79 -14.32
CA GLY A 203 17.09 -10.92 -15.04
C GLY A 203 16.42 -9.59 -15.43
N MET A 204 17.03 -8.44 -15.16
CA MET A 204 16.48 -7.13 -15.53
C MET A 204 16.78 -6.83 -17.01
N PRO A 205 15.77 -6.79 -17.90
CA PRO A 205 15.99 -6.48 -19.31
C PRO A 205 16.16 -4.97 -19.54
N ALA A 206 16.66 -4.58 -20.71
CA ALA A 206 16.48 -3.20 -21.17
C ALA A 206 14.99 -2.92 -21.46
N LEU A 207 14.55 -1.67 -21.34
CA LEU A 207 13.13 -1.31 -21.55
C LEU A 207 12.61 -1.71 -22.94
N ASN A 208 13.42 -1.57 -23.99
CA ASN A 208 13.07 -1.96 -25.36
C ASN A 208 13.10 -3.48 -25.59
N GLU A 209 13.56 -4.26 -24.61
CA GLU A 209 13.61 -5.72 -24.61
C GLU A 209 12.49 -6.34 -23.74
N CYS A 210 11.65 -5.53 -23.09
CA CYS A 210 10.43 -5.99 -22.44
C CYS A 210 9.45 -6.56 -23.47
N ARG A 211 9.01 -7.80 -23.28
CA ARG A 211 8.23 -8.58 -24.25
C ARG A 211 6.71 -8.55 -24.00
N SER A 212 6.27 -7.93 -22.91
CA SER A 212 4.88 -7.89 -22.45
C SER A 212 4.57 -6.58 -21.71
N HIS A 213 3.29 -6.23 -21.62
CA HIS A 213 2.84 -5.08 -20.83
C HIS A 213 3.15 -5.28 -19.35
N LYS A 214 2.98 -6.50 -18.82
CA LYS A 214 3.41 -6.86 -17.45
C LYS A 214 4.90 -6.64 -17.21
N ALA A 215 5.77 -7.08 -18.13
CA ALA A 215 7.21 -6.89 -17.97
C ALA A 215 7.57 -5.40 -17.94
N THR A 216 6.96 -4.60 -18.83
CA THR A 216 7.12 -3.14 -18.84
C THR A 216 6.61 -2.49 -17.55
N PHE A 217 5.49 -2.96 -17.01
CA PHE A 217 4.96 -2.51 -15.72
C PHE A 217 5.95 -2.73 -14.58
N TYR A 218 6.40 -3.97 -14.40
CA TYR A 218 7.35 -4.29 -13.34
C TYR A 218 8.69 -3.59 -13.54
N TYR A 219 9.14 -3.39 -14.79
CA TYR A 219 10.34 -2.59 -15.07
C TYR A 219 10.21 -1.18 -14.50
N HIS A 220 9.13 -0.47 -14.83
CA HIS A 220 8.92 0.88 -14.32
C HIS A 220 8.74 0.89 -12.79
N PHE A 221 8.07 -0.11 -12.22
CA PHE A 221 7.82 -0.16 -10.79
C PHE A 221 9.12 -0.41 -10.01
N ILE A 222 9.94 -1.37 -10.44
CA ILE A 222 11.25 -1.65 -9.82
C ILE A 222 12.15 -0.41 -9.87
N HIS A 223 12.18 0.30 -11.01
CA HIS A 223 12.95 1.54 -11.13
C HIS A 223 12.40 2.65 -10.22
N ALA A 224 11.08 2.81 -10.14
CA ALA A 224 10.47 3.79 -9.22
C ALA A 224 10.86 3.51 -7.77
N LEU A 225 10.77 2.25 -7.33
CA LEU A 225 11.17 1.82 -5.99
C LEU A 225 12.66 2.07 -5.74
N TYR A 226 13.53 1.67 -6.67
CA TYR A 226 14.97 1.86 -6.57
C TYR A 226 15.33 3.35 -6.42
N TYR A 227 14.84 4.19 -7.33
CA TYR A 227 15.15 5.61 -7.31
C TYR A 227 14.58 6.31 -6.08
N TRP A 228 13.42 5.87 -5.58
CA TRP A 228 12.89 6.36 -4.31
C TRP A 228 13.82 6.01 -3.15
N MET A 229 14.26 4.76 -3.04
CA MET A 229 15.15 4.30 -1.95
C MET A 229 16.50 5.00 -1.95
N ILE A 230 17.04 5.38 -3.11
CA ILE A 230 18.32 6.12 -3.20
C ILE A 230 18.15 7.65 -3.14
N PHE A 231 16.94 8.13 -2.81
CA PHE A 231 16.59 9.54 -2.67
C PHE A 231 16.63 10.36 -3.98
N ASP A 232 16.52 9.70 -5.14
CA ASP A 232 16.34 10.35 -6.44
C ASP A 232 14.86 10.43 -6.80
N HIS A 233 14.13 11.26 -6.04
CA HIS A 233 12.68 11.37 -6.17
C HIS A 233 12.21 11.90 -7.53
N ARG A 234 13.07 12.60 -8.28
CA ARG A 234 12.76 13.02 -9.65
C ARG A 234 12.62 11.81 -10.56
N LYS A 235 13.62 10.93 -10.57
CA LYS A 235 13.52 9.70 -11.36
C LYS A 235 12.42 8.77 -10.84
N ALA A 236 12.25 8.66 -9.52
CA ALA A 236 11.14 7.88 -8.95
C ALA A 236 9.77 8.35 -9.49
N TYR A 237 9.57 9.67 -9.60
CA TYR A 237 8.38 10.24 -10.22
C TYR A 237 8.27 9.92 -11.71
N GLU A 238 9.36 10.09 -12.48
CA GLU A 238 9.36 9.81 -13.93
C GLU A 238 8.96 8.37 -14.24
N TYR A 239 9.50 7.41 -13.48
CA TYR A 239 9.16 6.00 -13.63
C TYR A 239 7.77 5.64 -13.09
N SER A 240 7.37 6.18 -11.93
CA SER A 240 6.05 5.90 -11.37
C SER A 240 4.92 6.49 -12.19
N GLN A 241 5.13 7.62 -12.88
CA GLN A 241 4.14 8.19 -13.80
C GLN A 241 3.79 7.21 -14.93
N LYS A 242 4.76 6.43 -15.41
CA LYS A 242 4.55 5.40 -16.44
C LYS A 242 3.66 4.25 -15.98
N LEU A 243 3.53 4.03 -14.67
CA LEU A 243 2.61 3.02 -14.13
C LEU A 243 1.13 3.37 -14.35
N LEU A 244 0.82 4.66 -14.55
CA LEU A 244 -0.53 5.13 -14.83
C LEU A 244 -0.94 4.99 -16.30
N GLU A 245 0.02 4.81 -17.21
CA GLU A 245 -0.21 4.69 -18.65
C GLU A 245 -0.48 3.23 -19.09
N ILE A 246 -0.26 2.27 -18.20
CA ILE A 246 -0.28 0.84 -18.53
C ILE A 246 -1.70 0.28 -18.50
N ASN A 247 -1.98 -0.64 -19.42
CA ASN A 247 -3.25 -1.34 -19.48
C ASN A 247 -3.54 -2.09 -18.16
N ILE A 248 -4.57 -1.64 -17.45
CA ILE A 248 -5.02 -2.20 -16.17
C ILE A 248 -5.38 -3.68 -16.25
N ASP A 249 -5.85 -4.13 -17.42
CA ASP A 249 -6.31 -5.50 -17.65
C ASP A 249 -5.16 -6.50 -17.75
N ALA A 250 -3.96 -6.02 -18.07
CA ALA A 250 -2.77 -6.87 -18.19
C ALA A 250 -2.14 -7.16 -16.83
N VAL A 251 -2.37 -6.38 -15.78
CA VAL A 251 -1.67 -6.51 -14.49
C VAL A 251 -2.60 -6.94 -13.36
N PRO A 252 -2.10 -7.59 -12.30
CA PRO A 252 -2.92 -7.87 -11.14
C PRO A 252 -3.52 -6.57 -10.56
N PRO A 253 -4.85 -6.54 -10.29
CA PRO A 253 -5.53 -5.47 -9.57
C PRO A 253 -4.76 -4.83 -8.43
N SER A 254 -4.21 -5.65 -7.52
CA SER A 254 -3.48 -5.18 -6.35
C SER A 254 -2.19 -4.46 -6.70
N ASP A 255 -1.48 -4.92 -7.73
CA ASP A 255 -0.20 -4.36 -8.15
C ASP A 255 -0.42 -3.04 -8.87
N TYR A 256 -1.49 -2.92 -9.66
CA TYR A 256 -1.89 -1.66 -10.28
C TYR A 256 -2.21 -0.58 -9.24
N ILE A 257 -2.99 -0.94 -8.20
CA ILE A 257 -3.26 -0.05 -7.07
C ILE A 257 -1.96 0.38 -6.38
N ASP A 258 -1.04 -0.57 -6.15
CA ASP A 258 0.26 -0.25 -5.56
C ASP A 258 1.11 0.66 -6.45
N GLY A 259 1.02 0.52 -7.77
CA GLY A 259 1.67 1.41 -8.74
C GLY A 259 1.14 2.85 -8.69
N ILE A 260 -0.19 3.03 -8.58
CA ILE A 260 -0.79 4.36 -8.38
C ILE A 260 -0.30 4.96 -7.06
N LEU A 261 -0.32 4.17 -5.97
CA LEU A 261 0.12 4.64 -4.66
C LEU A 261 1.61 4.99 -4.64
N GLU A 262 2.46 4.26 -5.36
CA GLU A 262 3.87 4.61 -5.53
C GLU A 262 4.04 5.96 -6.26
N HIS A 263 3.19 6.22 -7.25
CA HIS A 263 3.15 7.53 -7.91
C HIS A 263 2.70 8.63 -6.95
N VAL A 264 1.66 8.40 -6.14
CA VAL A 264 1.22 9.33 -5.09
C VAL A 264 2.37 9.65 -4.13
N THR A 265 3.10 8.64 -3.66
CA THR A 265 4.28 8.84 -2.82
C THR A 265 5.33 9.70 -3.52
N SER A 266 5.64 9.42 -4.78
CA SER A 266 6.61 10.19 -5.57
C SER A 266 6.18 11.64 -5.76
N CYS A 267 4.88 11.89 -5.98
CA CYS A 267 4.29 13.23 -6.05
C CYS A 267 4.48 14.01 -4.75
N VAL A 268 4.18 13.38 -3.60
CA VAL A 268 4.37 14.00 -2.28
C VAL A 268 5.84 14.32 -2.03
N CYS A 269 6.76 13.41 -2.35
CA CYS A 269 8.21 13.65 -2.21
C CYS A 269 8.71 14.82 -3.07
N LEU A 270 8.02 15.16 -4.16
CA LEU A 270 8.32 16.31 -5.03
C LEU A 270 7.50 17.57 -4.72
N GLY A 271 6.63 17.55 -3.72
CA GLY A 271 5.70 18.65 -3.45
C GLY A 271 4.63 18.84 -4.54
N LYS A 272 4.44 17.85 -5.43
CA LYS A 272 3.40 17.83 -6.48
C LYS A 272 2.05 17.41 -5.89
N PHE A 273 1.56 18.19 -4.93
CA PHE A 273 0.42 17.77 -4.11
C PHE A 273 -0.90 17.64 -4.88
N ASN A 274 -1.11 18.42 -5.95
CA ASN A 274 -2.29 18.27 -6.79
C ASN A 274 -2.34 16.90 -7.47
N ASP A 275 -1.22 16.46 -8.07
CA ASP A 275 -1.08 15.16 -8.71
C ASP A 275 -1.28 14.03 -7.68
N ALA A 276 -0.75 14.19 -6.47
CA ALA A 276 -0.95 13.24 -5.37
C ALA A 276 -2.44 13.09 -5.00
N LEU A 277 -3.17 14.20 -4.85
CA LEU A 277 -4.61 14.16 -4.56
C LEU A 277 -5.41 13.51 -5.69
N ILE A 278 -5.02 13.71 -6.95
CA ILE A 278 -5.63 13.02 -8.10
C ILE A 278 -5.37 11.51 -8.01
N GLY A 279 -4.12 11.10 -7.75
CA GLY A 279 -3.77 9.68 -7.62
C GLY A 279 -4.53 8.97 -6.48
N LEU A 280 -4.76 9.64 -5.35
CA LEU A 280 -5.59 9.11 -4.26
C LEU A 280 -7.05 8.89 -4.70
N LYS A 281 -7.62 9.81 -5.48
CA LYS A 281 -8.98 9.64 -6.04
C LYS A 281 -9.03 8.49 -7.04
N VAL A 282 -8.07 8.41 -7.96
CA VAL A 282 -7.96 7.32 -8.93
C VAL A 282 -7.83 5.97 -8.23
N THR A 283 -7.06 5.90 -7.13
CA THR A 283 -6.95 4.69 -6.31
C THR A 283 -8.32 4.25 -5.77
N ALA A 284 -9.11 5.18 -5.22
CA ALA A 284 -10.44 4.87 -4.70
C ALA A 284 -11.39 4.38 -5.80
N SER A 285 -11.41 5.04 -6.96
CA SER A 285 -12.20 4.65 -8.12
C SER A 285 -11.81 3.26 -8.64
N ALA A 286 -10.52 2.96 -8.77
CA ALA A 286 -10.05 1.66 -9.25
C ALA A 286 -10.43 0.51 -8.30
N ILE A 287 -10.39 0.71 -6.98
CA ILE A 287 -10.85 -0.28 -5.99
C ILE A 287 -12.35 -0.56 -6.15
N GLU A 288 -13.14 0.47 -6.46
CA GLU A 288 -14.58 0.37 -6.67
C GLU A 288 -14.94 -0.33 -7.98
N GLU A 289 -14.37 0.12 -9.10
CA GLU A 289 -14.59 -0.44 -10.44
C GLU A 289 -14.24 -1.93 -10.49
N GLN A 290 -13.12 -2.32 -9.88
CA GLN A 290 -12.68 -3.71 -9.82
C GLN A 290 -13.35 -4.53 -8.69
N LYS A 291 -14.29 -3.94 -7.96
CA LYS A 291 -15.07 -4.59 -6.89
C LYS A 291 -14.18 -5.25 -5.83
N LEU A 292 -13.08 -4.58 -5.46
CA LEU A 292 -12.06 -5.11 -4.55
C LEU A 292 -12.36 -4.83 -3.07
N HIS A 293 -13.50 -4.20 -2.75
CA HIS A 293 -13.90 -3.82 -1.38
C HIS A 293 -13.96 -4.95 -0.37
N GLN A 294 -14.05 -6.21 -0.83
CA GLN A 294 -14.03 -7.38 0.04
C GLN A 294 -12.66 -7.62 0.69
N SER A 295 -11.58 -7.10 0.09
CA SER A 295 -10.24 -7.19 0.63
C SER A 295 -10.03 -6.17 1.74
N LYS A 296 -10.05 -6.65 3.00
CA LYS A 296 -9.70 -5.82 4.17
C LYS A 296 -8.32 -5.20 4.05
N ALA A 297 -7.37 -5.91 3.44
CA ALA A 297 -6.01 -5.42 3.25
C ALA A 297 -5.96 -4.22 2.31
N LEU A 298 -6.72 -4.25 1.20
CA LEU A 298 -6.80 -3.11 0.28
C LEU A 298 -7.57 -1.94 0.87
N ALA A 299 -8.68 -2.20 1.57
CA ALA A 299 -9.43 -1.15 2.26
C ALA A 299 -8.57 -0.43 3.32
N PHE A 300 -7.82 -1.20 4.12
CA PHE A 300 -6.87 -0.62 5.07
C PHE A 300 -5.76 0.17 4.37
N LYS A 301 -5.18 -0.37 3.29
CA LYS A 301 -4.14 0.32 2.51
C LYS A 301 -4.65 1.65 1.95
N GLN A 302 -5.83 1.66 1.35
CA GLN A 302 -6.49 2.88 0.86
C GLN A 302 -6.64 3.92 1.98
N PHE A 303 -7.22 3.51 3.12
CA PHE A 303 -7.37 4.38 4.28
C PHE A 303 -6.02 4.96 4.74
N TYR A 304 -5.01 4.10 4.92
CA TYR A 304 -3.69 4.50 5.40
C TYR A 304 -3.03 5.56 4.51
N TYR A 305 -3.02 5.33 3.19
CA TYR A 305 -2.43 6.25 2.22
C TYR A 305 -3.22 7.55 2.13
N GLN A 306 -4.56 7.47 2.08
CA GLN A 306 -5.42 8.64 2.01
C GLN A 306 -5.28 9.51 3.27
N ALA A 307 -5.38 8.90 4.46
CA ALA A 307 -5.21 9.60 5.74
C ALA A 307 -3.84 10.29 5.84
N SER A 308 -2.77 9.54 5.58
CA SER A 308 -1.41 10.05 5.71
C SER A 308 -1.16 11.22 4.75
N TYR A 309 -1.43 11.02 3.46
CA TYR A 309 -1.07 12.02 2.46
C TYR A 309 -2.01 13.21 2.39
N GLN A 310 -3.31 13.06 2.66
CA GLN A 310 -4.20 14.23 2.75
C GLN A 310 -3.81 15.13 3.92
N ILE A 311 -3.47 14.55 5.08
CA ILE A 311 -2.96 15.32 6.22
C ILE A 311 -1.69 16.09 5.83
N ILE A 312 -0.69 15.40 5.26
CA ILE A 312 0.58 16.02 4.85
C ILE A 312 0.32 17.17 3.86
N ILE A 313 -0.46 16.89 2.80
CA ILE A 313 -0.76 17.84 1.74
C ILE A 313 -1.48 19.07 2.31
N TYR A 314 -2.59 18.89 3.03
CA TYR A 314 -3.36 20.04 3.50
C TYR A 314 -2.62 20.87 4.54
N ASN A 315 -1.74 20.24 5.34
CA ASN A 315 -0.86 20.94 6.25
C ASN A 315 0.16 21.81 5.50
N TYR A 316 0.85 21.26 4.48
CA TYR A 316 1.82 22.00 3.68
C TYR A 316 1.18 23.09 2.80
N THR A 317 -0.05 22.90 2.36
CA THR A 317 -0.77 23.91 1.56
C THR A 317 -1.43 25.00 2.40
N GLY A 318 -1.45 24.86 3.73
CA GLY A 318 -2.17 25.77 4.62
C GLY A 318 -3.70 25.72 4.46
N ASN A 319 -4.25 24.65 3.86
CA ASN A 319 -5.70 24.52 3.66
C ASN A 319 -6.38 24.01 4.94
N VAL A 320 -6.68 24.95 5.86
CA VAL A 320 -7.21 24.68 7.19
C VAL A 320 -8.56 23.94 7.16
N VAL A 321 -9.45 24.29 6.22
CA VAL A 321 -10.80 23.69 6.14
C VAL A 321 -10.70 22.21 5.79
N GLU A 322 -9.96 21.88 4.73
CA GLU A 322 -9.77 20.49 4.31
C GLU A 322 -8.94 19.69 5.33
N LEU A 323 -7.95 20.32 5.98
CA LEU A 323 -7.18 19.69 7.05
C LEU A 323 -8.09 19.31 8.23
N HIS A 324 -8.96 20.21 8.68
CA HIS A 324 -9.90 19.94 9.77
C HIS A 324 -10.86 18.79 9.43
N ASN A 325 -11.45 18.82 8.23
CA ASN A 325 -12.34 17.75 7.75
C ASN A 325 -11.62 16.39 7.68
N THR A 326 -10.39 16.40 7.19
CA THR A 326 -9.56 15.18 7.09
C THR A 326 -9.26 14.63 8.47
N ILE A 327 -8.84 15.45 9.43
CA ILE A 327 -8.57 15.02 10.81
C ILE A 327 -9.79 14.34 11.42
N LYS A 328 -10.97 14.95 11.32
CA LYS A 328 -12.21 14.40 11.86
C LYS A 328 -12.51 13.02 11.27
N TRP A 329 -12.43 12.89 9.96
CA TRP A 329 -12.64 11.61 9.28
C TRP A 329 -11.60 10.56 9.71
N VAL A 330 -10.32 10.93 9.80
CA VAL A 330 -9.26 10.01 10.24
C VAL A 330 -9.48 9.52 11.67
N GLU A 331 -9.83 10.41 12.62
CA GLU A 331 -10.12 10.02 14.01
C GLU A 331 -11.31 9.05 14.09
N GLU A 332 -12.39 9.31 13.35
CA GLU A 332 -13.57 8.44 13.28
C GLU A 332 -13.23 7.05 12.72
N GLU A 333 -12.46 6.98 11.63
CA GLU A 333 -12.04 5.71 11.03
C GLU A 333 -11.04 4.94 11.89
N LEU A 334 -10.11 5.63 12.56
CA LEU A 334 -9.18 5.00 13.51
C LEU A 334 -9.92 4.29 14.65
N GLU A 335 -11.00 4.88 15.18
CA GLU A 335 -11.80 4.26 16.23
C GLU A 335 -12.58 3.04 15.71
N LYS A 336 -13.20 3.16 14.52
CA LYS A 336 -13.91 2.03 13.87
C LYS A 336 -12.98 0.84 13.59
N LEU A 337 -11.72 1.11 13.24
CA LEU A 337 -10.75 0.11 12.80
C LEU A 337 -9.71 -0.24 13.88
N LYS A 338 -9.92 0.16 15.14
CA LYS A 338 -8.91 0.03 16.20
C LYS A 338 -8.35 -1.38 16.42
N ASP A 339 -9.14 -2.43 16.17
CA ASP A 339 -8.68 -3.81 16.35
C ASP A 339 -8.08 -4.41 15.07
N GLN A 340 -8.13 -3.67 13.96
CA GLN A 340 -7.71 -4.13 12.63
C GLN A 340 -6.47 -3.39 12.10
N ILE A 341 -6.13 -2.23 12.65
CA ILE A 341 -4.98 -1.43 12.22
C ILE A 341 -3.69 -1.95 12.88
N PRO A 342 -2.66 -2.32 12.08
CA PRO A 342 -1.33 -2.64 12.58
C PRO A 342 -0.76 -1.51 13.44
N PHE A 343 -0.03 -1.89 14.48
CA PHE A 343 0.49 -0.95 15.47
C PHE A 343 1.41 0.12 14.86
N GLU A 344 2.27 -0.28 13.93
CA GLU A 344 3.22 0.58 13.22
C GLU A 344 2.48 1.62 12.38
N ALA A 345 1.42 1.21 11.68
CA ALA A 345 0.63 2.13 10.86
C ALA A 345 -0.11 3.17 11.72
N ARG A 346 -0.60 2.77 12.89
CA ARG A 346 -1.21 3.71 13.84
C ARG A 346 -0.21 4.76 14.31
N GLN A 347 1.06 4.38 14.53
CA GLN A 347 2.10 5.34 14.93
C GLN A 347 2.33 6.40 13.83
N VAL A 348 2.42 5.99 12.57
CA VAL A 348 2.59 6.92 11.44
C VAL A 348 1.40 7.89 11.36
N ILE A 349 0.16 7.38 11.41
CA ILE A 349 -1.03 8.23 11.35
C ILE A 349 -1.06 9.21 12.54
N ASN A 350 -0.72 8.75 13.75
CA ASN A 350 -0.68 9.61 14.93
C ASN A 350 0.42 10.69 14.85
N GLY A 351 1.58 10.37 14.27
CA GLY A 351 2.62 11.37 14.00
C GLY A 351 2.15 12.44 13.00
N ASN A 352 1.47 12.01 11.93
CA ASN A 352 0.87 12.93 10.96
C ASN A 352 -0.22 13.81 11.60
N LEU A 353 -1.10 13.22 12.42
CA LEU A 353 -2.11 13.97 13.18
C LEU A 353 -1.49 14.98 14.13
N MET A 354 -0.38 14.64 14.80
CA MET A 354 0.35 15.57 15.67
C MET A 354 0.80 16.82 14.88
N ASN A 355 1.38 16.63 13.69
CA ASN A 355 1.76 17.73 12.79
C ASN A 355 0.54 18.50 12.27
N ALA A 356 -0.58 17.82 12.04
CA ALA A 356 -1.84 18.41 11.58
C ALA A 356 -2.46 19.35 12.64
N TYR A 357 -2.53 18.91 13.89
CA TYR A 357 -3.05 19.72 15.00
C TYR A 357 -2.17 20.93 15.28
N LEU A 358 -0.85 20.80 15.10
CA LEU A 358 0.05 21.95 15.10
C LEU A 358 -0.34 22.95 14.00
N GLY A 359 -0.60 22.47 12.78
CA GLY A 359 -1.06 23.31 11.68
C GLY A 359 -2.37 24.04 11.96
N LEU A 360 -3.26 23.45 12.78
CA LEU A 360 -4.49 24.07 13.26
C LEU A 360 -4.32 24.93 14.53
N GLY A 361 -3.15 24.90 15.17
CA GLY A 361 -2.89 25.58 16.45
C GLY A 361 -3.52 24.90 17.68
N ASP A 362 -3.94 23.64 17.60
CA ASP A 362 -4.48 22.87 18.74
C ASP A 362 -3.36 22.23 19.57
N TRP A 363 -2.74 23.03 20.43
CA TRP A 363 -1.62 22.62 21.27
C TRP A 363 -1.98 21.56 22.32
N LYS A 364 -3.26 21.47 22.70
CA LYS A 364 -3.71 20.44 23.64
C LYS A 364 -3.59 19.07 22.98
N LYS A 365 -4.15 18.90 21.79
CA LYS A 365 -4.06 17.65 21.01
C LYS A 365 -2.62 17.31 20.62
N VAL A 366 -1.81 18.30 20.25
CA VAL A 366 -0.36 18.11 19.99
C VAL A 366 0.34 17.47 21.19
N ASN A 367 0.14 18.01 22.39
CA ASN A 367 0.79 17.48 23.60
C ASN A 367 0.23 16.10 24.00
N GLU A 368 -1.07 15.85 23.82
CA GLU A 368 -1.67 14.53 24.06
C GLU A 368 -1.04 13.46 23.16
N LEU A 369 -0.94 13.72 21.86
CA LEU A 369 -0.34 12.81 20.88
C LEU A 369 1.16 12.62 21.12
N TRP A 370 1.91 13.71 21.33
CA TRP A 370 3.34 13.63 21.61
C TRP A 370 3.61 12.78 22.86
N ASN A 371 2.86 13.00 23.95
CA ASN A 371 3.01 12.20 25.17
C ASN A 371 2.63 10.72 24.95
N SER A 372 1.56 10.45 24.18
CA SER A 372 1.12 9.09 23.86
C SER A 372 2.15 8.32 23.05
N LEU A 373 2.78 8.99 22.08
CA LEU A 373 3.89 8.47 21.32
C LEU A 373 5.10 8.31 22.24
N PHE A 374 5.63 9.36 22.85
CA PHE A 374 6.89 9.33 23.61
C PHE A 374 6.90 8.41 24.85
N ARG A 375 5.76 8.18 25.52
CA ARG A 375 5.66 7.30 26.70
C ARG A 375 5.87 5.82 26.39
N LYS A 376 5.59 5.38 25.15
CA LYS A 376 5.90 4.02 24.74
C LYS A 376 7.39 3.98 24.47
N GLN A 377 8.16 3.25 25.28
CA GLN A 377 9.62 3.23 25.15
C GLN A 377 10.05 2.83 23.73
N SER A 378 11.22 3.31 23.30
CA SER A 378 11.79 3.16 21.93
C SER A 378 11.71 1.75 21.33
N LYS A 379 11.67 0.70 22.15
CA LYS A 379 11.57 -0.70 21.70
C LYS A 379 10.28 -1.05 20.96
N GLN A 380 9.22 -0.25 21.11
CA GLN A 380 7.93 -0.49 20.44
C GLN A 380 7.65 0.55 19.33
N ILE A 381 8.32 1.69 19.33
CA ILE A 381 8.06 2.74 18.34
C ILE A 381 8.98 2.56 17.14
N ARG A 382 8.44 2.82 15.96
CA ARG A 382 9.22 2.95 14.74
C ARG A 382 10.31 4.00 14.94
N ARG A 383 11.58 3.63 14.73
CA ARG A 383 12.75 4.44 15.11
C ARG A 383 12.69 5.86 14.55
N ASP A 384 12.39 6.01 13.27
CA ASP A 384 12.26 7.30 12.58
C ASP A 384 11.23 8.24 13.22
N ILE A 385 10.06 7.74 13.63
CA ILE A 385 9.06 8.52 14.36
C ILE A 385 9.63 8.94 15.73
N TYR A 386 10.29 8.02 16.43
CA TYR A 386 10.85 8.32 17.74
C TYR A 386 11.99 9.35 17.66
N ASP A 387 12.81 9.28 16.63
CA ASP A 387 13.89 10.23 16.33
C ASP A 387 13.34 11.66 16.13
N ASP A 388 12.23 11.79 15.39
CA ASP A 388 11.58 13.07 15.10
C ASP A 388 10.95 13.71 16.36
N LEU A 389 10.45 12.92 17.31
CA LEU A 389 9.83 13.45 18.54
C LEU A 389 10.77 14.31 19.37
N TYR A 390 12.08 14.05 19.33
CA TYR A 390 13.09 14.86 20.02
C TYR A 390 13.20 16.25 19.42
N LEU A 391 13.35 16.35 18.08
CA LEU A 391 13.42 17.61 17.38
C LEU A 391 12.12 18.39 17.51
N PHE A 392 10.99 17.71 17.28
CA PHE A 392 9.65 18.28 17.45
C PHE A 392 9.48 18.91 18.83
N ARG A 393 9.99 18.27 19.88
CA ARG A 393 9.86 18.77 21.25
C ARG A 393 10.56 20.11 21.44
N LEU A 394 11.70 20.36 20.80
CA LEU A 394 12.43 21.62 20.93
C LEU A 394 11.59 22.79 20.37
N PHE A 395 11.05 22.63 19.16
CA PHE A 395 10.20 23.64 18.53
C PHE A 395 8.87 23.83 19.28
N ASN A 396 8.27 22.75 19.77
CA ASN A 396 7.06 22.80 20.58
C ASN A 396 7.26 23.59 21.88
N LEU A 397 8.45 23.50 22.51
CA LEU A 397 8.77 24.29 23.70
C LEU A 397 8.94 25.78 23.39
N ILE A 398 9.53 26.11 22.22
CA ILE A 398 9.66 27.50 21.75
C ILE A 398 8.28 28.10 21.52
N GLN A 399 7.41 27.38 20.81
CA GLN A 399 6.05 27.81 20.52
C GLN A 399 5.25 28.10 21.80
N ASN A 400 5.30 27.20 22.77
CA ASN A 400 4.57 27.33 24.04
C ASN A 400 5.29 28.25 25.05
N LYS A 401 6.35 28.95 24.62
CA LYS A 401 7.13 29.88 25.46
C LYS A 401 7.68 29.24 26.74
N THR A 402 7.94 27.93 26.70
CA THR A 402 8.47 27.17 27.84
C THR A 402 9.98 27.09 27.74
N TYR A 403 10.63 28.26 27.68
CA TYR A 403 12.04 28.36 27.29
C TYR A 403 13.02 27.73 28.28
N ALA A 404 12.69 27.77 29.59
CA ALA A 404 13.54 27.23 30.64
C ALA A 404 13.84 25.72 30.50
N LEU A 405 12.98 24.97 29.79
CA LEU A 405 13.19 23.54 29.57
C LEU A 405 14.07 23.24 28.34
N ILE A 406 14.25 24.20 27.43
CA ILE A 406 14.87 23.97 26.12
C ILE A 406 16.30 23.44 26.25
N PRO A 407 17.23 24.06 27.02
CA PRO A 407 18.60 23.57 27.13
C PRO A 407 18.66 22.10 27.59
N SER A 408 17.91 21.77 28.65
CA SER A 408 17.85 20.40 29.18
C SER A 408 17.34 19.37 28.15
N LYS A 409 16.37 19.75 27.30
CA LYS A 409 15.81 18.86 26.27
C LYS A 409 16.67 18.80 25.02
N ALA A 410 17.34 19.89 24.68
CA ALA A 410 18.30 19.96 23.58
C ALA A 410 19.51 19.06 23.88
N LYS A 411 20.06 19.10 25.10
CA LYS A 411 21.09 18.17 25.56
C LYS A 411 20.66 16.70 25.49
N ALA A 412 19.41 16.41 25.86
CA ALA A 412 18.87 15.06 25.78
C ALA A 412 18.72 14.59 24.32
N ALA A 413 18.26 15.46 23.42
CA ALA A 413 18.16 15.20 21.99
C ALA A 413 19.55 14.96 21.38
N TYR A 414 20.53 15.83 21.66
CA TYR A 414 21.89 15.68 21.19
C TYR A 414 22.50 14.33 21.59
N ARG A 415 22.38 13.96 22.88
CA ARG A 415 22.87 12.67 23.39
C ARG A 415 22.20 11.49 22.68
N TYR A 416 20.90 11.58 22.44
CA TYR A 416 20.14 10.56 21.72
C TYR A 416 20.67 10.41 20.29
N TYR A 417 20.77 11.50 19.53
CA TYR A 417 21.28 11.48 18.15
C TYR A 417 22.71 10.99 18.04
N LEU A 418 23.59 11.37 18.99
CA LEU A 418 24.96 10.87 19.06
C LEU A 418 24.98 9.35 19.28
N GLN A 419 24.23 8.86 20.29
CA GLN A 419 24.16 7.43 20.58
C GLN A 419 23.68 6.63 19.36
N VAL A 420 22.62 7.11 18.69
CA VAL A 420 22.06 6.46 17.50
C VAL A 420 23.04 6.47 16.33
N SER A 421 23.83 7.55 16.17
CA SER A 421 24.84 7.66 15.11
C SER A 421 26.02 6.70 15.37
N ASP A 422 26.43 6.54 16.63
CA ASP A 422 27.55 5.67 17.05
C ASP A 422 27.20 4.17 16.95
N GLU A 423 25.93 3.80 17.04
CA GLU A 423 25.42 2.42 16.87
C GLU A 423 25.55 1.87 15.43
N GLY A 424 26.26 2.56 14.53
CA GLY A 424 26.42 2.15 13.13
C GLY A 424 25.13 2.29 12.31
N SER A 425 24.20 3.14 12.75
CA SER A 425 22.96 3.40 12.00
C SER A 425 23.27 4.11 10.68
N LYS A 426 22.50 3.80 9.63
CA LYS A 426 22.64 4.35 8.27
C LYS A 426 22.16 5.81 8.17
N THR A 427 21.79 6.44 9.29
CA THR A 427 21.15 7.75 9.37
C THR A 427 22.11 8.75 9.99
N ASP A 428 22.46 9.78 9.23
CA ASP A 428 23.32 10.88 9.67
C ASP A 428 22.45 11.98 10.29
N PHE A 429 22.53 12.14 11.61
CA PHE A 429 21.82 13.19 12.37
C PHE A 429 22.64 14.48 12.51
N ALA A 430 23.65 14.71 11.66
CA ALA A 430 24.50 15.89 11.75
C ALA A 430 23.72 17.22 11.76
N MET A 431 22.57 17.28 11.09
CA MET A 431 21.73 18.48 11.04
C MET A 431 20.98 18.66 12.37
N GLU A 432 20.35 17.62 12.88
CA GLU A 432 19.61 17.62 14.15
C GLU A 432 20.52 17.85 15.34
N MET A 433 21.73 17.29 15.32
CA MET A 433 22.76 17.56 16.32
C MET A 433 23.19 19.02 16.32
N GLN A 434 23.37 19.66 15.14
CA GLN A 434 23.65 21.09 15.06
C GLN A 434 22.48 21.93 15.59
N LEU A 435 21.23 21.54 15.31
CA LEU A 435 20.06 22.23 15.86
C LEU A 435 20.00 22.08 17.39
N ALA A 436 20.21 20.86 17.90
CA ALA A 436 20.24 20.59 19.33
C ALA A 436 21.37 21.37 20.02
N ASP A 437 22.56 21.47 19.42
CA ASP A 437 23.69 22.23 19.97
C ASP A 437 23.39 23.73 20.08
N ILE A 438 22.73 24.32 19.07
CA ILE A 438 22.24 25.70 19.17
C ILE A 438 21.29 25.85 20.36
N PHE A 439 20.32 24.95 20.50
CA PHE A 439 19.31 25.06 21.56
C PHE A 439 19.80 24.66 22.96
N ASP A 440 20.97 24.01 23.10
CA ASP A 440 21.59 23.70 24.40
C ASP A 440 22.18 24.94 25.08
N GLN A 441 22.46 26.00 24.31
CA GLN A 441 23.00 27.24 24.86
C GLN A 441 21.96 28.01 25.69
N GLU A 442 22.41 28.64 26.77
CA GLU A 442 21.56 29.49 27.62
C GLU A 442 21.31 30.86 26.95
N TYR A 443 20.30 30.90 26.09
CA TYR A 443 19.80 32.15 25.51
C TYR A 443 18.61 32.69 26.30
N ASP A 444 18.55 34.01 26.46
CA ASP A 444 17.32 34.70 26.84
C ASP A 444 16.35 34.72 25.64
N LEU A 445 15.55 33.67 25.50
CA LEU A 445 14.55 33.52 24.44
C LEU A 445 13.26 34.32 24.73
N GLU A 446 13.09 34.89 25.92
CA GLU A 446 12.02 35.87 26.16
C GLU A 446 12.29 37.15 25.36
N HIS A 447 13.55 37.58 25.31
CA HIS A 447 13.99 38.70 24.48
C HIS A 447 13.83 38.40 22.98
N LYS A 448 12.83 39.04 22.35
CA LYS A 448 12.44 38.81 20.94
C LYS A 448 13.60 38.90 19.93
N PRO A 449 14.51 39.91 19.97
CA PRO A 449 15.68 39.94 19.09
C PRO A 449 16.61 38.73 19.24
N THR A 450 16.83 38.24 20.47
CA THR A 450 17.63 37.04 20.73
C THR A 450 16.93 35.81 20.12
N ARG A 451 15.63 35.65 20.38
CA ARG A 451 14.83 34.55 19.82
C ARG A 451 14.86 34.52 18.29
N ILE A 452 14.65 35.66 17.63
CA ILE A 452 14.71 35.78 16.16
C ILE A 452 16.11 35.41 15.63
N ARG A 453 17.18 35.84 16.31
CA ARG A 453 18.56 35.50 15.93
C ARG A 453 18.80 33.99 15.98
N VAL A 454 18.41 33.33 17.07
CA VAL A 454 18.57 31.88 17.26
C VAL A 454 17.75 31.10 16.22
N LEU A 455 16.48 31.45 16.04
CA LEU A 455 15.62 30.84 15.01
C LEU A 455 16.17 31.04 13.60
N THR A 456 16.76 32.21 13.31
CA THR A 456 17.39 32.48 12.01
C THR A 456 18.62 31.59 11.77
N GLN A 457 19.41 31.30 12.81
CA GLN A 457 20.53 30.36 12.72
C GLN A 457 20.03 28.93 12.47
N ALA A 458 19.03 28.47 13.22
CA ALA A 458 18.39 27.16 13.01
C ALA A 458 17.84 27.02 11.58
N ARG A 459 17.15 28.05 11.07
CA ARG A 459 16.65 28.09 9.69
C ARG A 459 17.78 27.97 8.66
N LYS A 460 18.93 28.60 8.91
CA LYS A 460 20.08 28.53 8.00
C LYS A 460 20.61 27.10 7.89
N ILE A 461 20.71 26.38 9.02
CA ILE A 461 21.11 24.97 9.06
C ILE A 461 20.15 24.11 8.24
N ILE A 462 18.85 24.24 8.48
CA ILE A 462 17.83 23.46 7.75
C ILE A 462 17.88 23.79 6.25
N LYS A 463 17.93 25.08 5.87
CA LYS A 463 18.00 25.48 4.45
C LYS A 463 19.29 24.98 3.78
N GLN A 464 20.42 24.93 4.49
CA GLN A 464 21.67 24.39 3.96
C GLN A 464 21.58 22.87 3.76
N TYR A 465 20.99 22.15 4.71
CA TYR A 465 20.72 20.73 4.57
C TYR A 465 19.81 20.44 3.37
N LEU A 466 18.69 21.15 3.25
CA LEU A 466 17.74 20.99 2.14
C LEU A 466 18.37 21.27 0.77
N LYS A 467 19.29 22.24 0.67
CA LYS A 467 20.03 22.54 -0.57
C LYS A 467 21.00 21.43 -0.98
N ASN A 468 21.49 20.65 -0.02
CA ASN A 468 22.46 19.58 -0.28
C ASN A 468 21.77 18.25 -0.65
N LEU A 469 20.44 18.16 -0.53
CA LEU A 469 19.69 16.98 -0.96
C LEU A 469 19.67 16.91 -2.49
N LYS A 470 20.03 15.75 -3.04
CA LYS A 470 19.98 15.52 -4.50
C LYS A 470 18.54 15.54 -4.98
N GLY A 471 18.31 16.12 -6.16
CA GLY A 471 17.06 15.94 -6.93
C GLY A 471 15.91 16.91 -6.63
N LEU A 472 16.01 17.78 -5.62
CA LEU A 472 14.91 18.63 -5.17
C LEU A 472 15.28 20.13 -5.06
N SER A 473 14.35 20.99 -5.48
CA SER A 473 14.43 22.45 -5.32
C SER A 473 14.14 22.87 -3.86
N GLY A 474 14.92 22.35 -2.90
CA GLY A 474 14.84 22.76 -1.50
C GLY A 474 13.59 22.29 -0.72
N PHE A 475 12.89 21.26 -1.20
CA PHE A 475 11.80 20.60 -0.49
C PHE A 475 12.23 19.21 -0.01
N GLN A 476 11.86 18.85 1.22
CA GLN A 476 11.88 17.50 1.76
C GLN A 476 10.78 17.40 2.82
N GLU A 477 9.96 16.35 2.73
CA GLU A 477 8.72 16.21 3.50
C GLU A 477 8.86 16.34 5.03
N HIS A 478 10.00 15.99 5.62
CA HIS A 478 10.19 16.04 7.08
C HIS A 478 10.79 17.38 7.54
N TYR A 479 11.84 17.88 6.88
CA TYR A 479 12.58 19.05 7.35
C TYR A 479 12.07 20.38 6.79
N THR A 480 11.37 20.38 5.65
CA THR A 480 10.72 21.60 5.15
C THR A 480 9.63 22.07 6.11
N PHE A 481 8.94 21.15 6.78
CA PHE A 481 7.99 21.46 7.86
C PHE A 481 8.60 22.35 8.94
N TYR A 482 9.79 21.98 9.44
CA TYR A 482 10.49 22.78 10.45
C TYR A 482 10.97 24.13 9.91
N ALA A 483 11.36 24.22 8.65
CA ALA A 483 11.67 25.50 8.02
C ALA A 483 10.46 26.44 8.02
N ILE A 484 9.27 25.93 7.66
CA ILE A 484 8.00 26.68 7.69
C ILE A 484 7.64 27.07 9.13
N TRP A 485 7.79 26.15 10.08
CA TRP A 485 7.48 26.43 11.48
C TRP A 485 8.37 27.55 12.05
N ILE A 486 9.65 27.59 11.68
CA ILE A 486 10.53 28.69 12.05
C ILE A 486 10.04 30.02 11.47
N GLU A 487 9.61 30.06 10.20
CA GLU A 487 9.07 31.29 9.61
C GLU A 487 7.81 31.76 10.36
N SER A 488 6.92 30.84 10.73
CA SER A 488 5.75 31.11 11.58
C SER A 488 6.16 31.70 12.93
N LEU A 489 7.18 31.16 13.59
CA LEU A 489 7.69 31.65 14.88
C LEU A 489 8.38 33.03 14.78
N ILE A 490 9.12 33.28 13.70
CA ILE A 490 9.81 34.57 13.47
C ILE A 490 8.79 35.68 13.14
N SER A 491 7.84 35.37 12.27
CA SER A 491 6.80 36.30 11.81
C SER A 491 5.63 36.42 12.78
N GLU A 492 5.55 35.57 13.80
CA GLU A 492 4.47 35.51 14.79
C GLU A 492 3.07 35.31 14.16
N ILE A 493 3.01 34.55 13.05
CA ILE A 493 1.78 34.17 12.34
C ILE A 493 1.44 32.68 12.57
N PRO A 494 0.18 32.24 12.41
CA PRO A 494 -0.17 30.83 12.45
C PRO A 494 0.66 29.98 11.47
N PHE A 495 0.94 28.72 11.83
CA PHE A 495 1.69 27.81 10.96
C PHE A 495 1.02 27.65 9.59
N SER A 496 -0.31 27.53 9.56
CA SER A 496 -1.08 27.39 8.32
C SER A 496 -0.90 28.56 7.35
N GLU A 497 -0.75 29.78 7.86
CA GLU A 497 -0.47 30.97 7.05
C GLU A 497 0.94 30.91 6.48
N ALA A 498 1.94 30.62 7.31
CA ALA A 498 3.32 30.44 6.85
C ALA A 498 3.47 29.30 5.82
N ALA A 499 2.72 28.20 6.01
CA ALA A 499 2.71 27.07 5.09
C ALA A 499 2.11 27.45 3.74
N LYS A 500 1.00 28.20 3.74
CA LYS A 500 0.38 28.72 2.53
C LYS A 500 1.34 29.62 1.76
N ASP A 501 1.96 30.60 2.43
CA ASP A 501 2.92 31.51 1.81
C ASP A 501 4.12 30.75 1.22
N TRP A 502 4.64 29.78 1.99
CA TRP A 502 5.72 28.91 1.52
C TRP A 502 5.32 28.13 0.27
N TYR A 503 4.15 27.51 0.25
CA TYR A 503 3.70 26.68 -0.87
C TYR A 503 3.40 27.52 -2.12
N GLU A 504 2.84 28.71 -1.96
CA GLU A 504 2.65 29.66 -3.08
C GLU A 504 3.97 30.11 -3.69
N ALA A 505 5.02 30.29 -2.87
CA ALA A 505 6.37 30.57 -3.35
C ALA A 505 7.02 29.34 -3.99
N PHE A 506 6.81 28.14 -3.44
CA PHE A 506 7.38 26.89 -3.95
C PHE A 506 6.84 26.50 -5.34
N LYS A 507 5.60 26.87 -5.66
CA LYS A 507 4.99 26.61 -6.98
C LYS A 507 5.49 27.51 -8.11
N LYS A 508 6.03 28.69 -7.78
CA LYS A 508 6.54 29.67 -8.75
C LYS A 508 7.95 29.29 -9.17
#